data_AF-A0A5B2UAE9-F1
#
_entry.id   AF-A0A5B2UAE9-F1
#
_cell.length_a   1.000
_cell.length_b   1.000
_cell.length_c   1.000
_cell.angle_alpha   90.00
_cell.angle_beta   90.00
_cell.angle_gamma   90.00
#
_symmetry.space_group_name_H-M   'P 1'
#
loop_
_entity.id
_entity.type
_entity.pdbx_description
1 polymer ?
#
loop_
_entity_poly.entity_id
_entity_poly.type
_entity_poly.pdbx_seq_one_letter_code
_entity_poly.pdbx_strand_id
1 'polypeptide(L)'
;MTNDPISLAADTAAFGYTIAELVADKLQNGYFLGYQHRDFCGMAMKMNEKNQFLYGELYDGTDFSVPTVFEDRGLFVAWLSEQSTASLARLEDDDFYRGNQVITRKRLLEFIND
;
A
#
# COMPACT_ATOMS: atom_id res chain seq x y z
N MET A 1 2.82 -1.12 -16.47
CA MET A 1 1.39 -1.46 -16.65
C MET A 1 0.60 -0.41 -15.90
N THR A 2 -0.09 0.47 -16.62
CA THR A 2 -1.01 1.44 -16.01
C THR A 2 -2.32 0.72 -15.73
N ASN A 3 -2.81 0.82 -14.49
CA ASN A 3 -4.12 0.30 -14.15
C ASN A 3 -5.18 1.16 -14.87
N ASP A 4 -6.23 0.53 -15.40
CA ASP A 4 -7.37 1.26 -15.94
C ASP A 4 -8.12 1.99 -14.80
N PRO A 5 -8.24 3.33 -14.83
CA PRO A 5 -8.91 4.10 -13.78
C PRO A 5 -10.35 3.66 -13.52
N ILE A 6 -11.06 3.19 -14.55
CA ILE A 6 -12.44 2.71 -14.41
C ILE A 6 -12.47 1.43 -13.57
N SER A 7 -11.55 0.51 -13.82
CA SER A 7 -11.43 -0.75 -13.07
C SER A 7 -11.02 -0.49 -11.60
N LEU A 8 -10.10 0.44 -11.39
CA LEU A 8 -9.70 0.86 -10.03
C LEU A 8 -10.87 1.46 -9.24
N ALA A 9 -11.63 2.35 -9.85
CA ALA A 9 -12.79 2.99 -9.23
C ALA A 9 -13.91 2.00 -8.89
N ALA A 10 -14.06 0.93 -9.67
CA ALA A 10 -15.07 -0.09 -9.45
C ALA A 10 -14.75 -1.04 -8.28
N ASP A 11 -13.46 -1.26 -7.96
CA ASP A 11 -13.04 -2.15 -6.87
C ASP A 11 -13.11 -1.45 -5.50
N THR A 12 -14.34 -1.36 -5.00
CA THR A 12 -14.74 -0.73 -3.74
C THR A 12 -14.86 -1.72 -2.57
N ALA A 13 -14.63 -3.02 -2.83
CA ALA A 13 -14.71 -4.02 -1.78
C ALA A 13 -13.58 -3.81 -0.76
N ALA A 14 -13.93 -3.65 0.51
CA ALA A 14 -12.97 -3.52 1.60
C ALA A 14 -12.05 -4.75 1.66
N PHE A 15 -10.76 -4.56 1.95
CA PHE A 15 -9.80 -5.66 2.06
C PHE A 15 -10.15 -6.60 3.21
N GLY A 16 -10.70 -6.04 4.30
CA GLY A 16 -11.10 -6.79 5.48
C GLY A 16 -9.92 -7.21 6.36
N TYR A 17 -10.25 -7.58 7.60
CA TYR A 17 -9.26 -7.90 8.63
C TYR A 17 -8.32 -9.04 8.23
N THR A 18 -8.82 -10.09 7.58
CA THR A 18 -7.99 -11.25 7.18
C THR A 18 -6.82 -10.85 6.29
N ILE A 19 -7.06 -10.04 5.26
CA ILE A 19 -5.97 -9.59 4.36
C ILE A 19 -5.05 -8.63 5.12
N ALA A 20 -5.63 -7.70 5.90
CA ALA A 20 -4.85 -6.70 6.64
C ALA A 20 -3.89 -7.33 7.66
N GLU A 21 -4.33 -8.36 8.39
CA GLU A 21 -3.51 -9.11 9.35
C GLU A 21 -2.35 -9.84 8.64
N LEU A 22 -2.61 -10.52 7.52
CA LEU A 22 -1.56 -11.24 6.77
C LEU A 22 -0.53 -10.29 6.15
N VAL A 23 -0.96 -9.11 5.69
CA VAL A 23 -0.05 -8.05 5.24
C VAL A 23 0.78 -7.56 6.42
N ALA A 24 0.18 -7.32 7.58
CA ALA A 24 0.91 -6.91 8.77
C ALA A 24 1.96 -7.95 9.20
N ASP A 25 1.64 -9.26 9.13
CA ASP A 25 2.59 -10.34 9.41
C ASP A 25 3.81 -10.27 8.50
N LYS A 26 3.60 -10.10 7.19
CA LYS A 26 4.70 -9.94 6.23
C LYS A 26 5.57 -8.73 6.58
N LEU A 27 4.96 -7.58 6.82
CA LEU A 27 5.69 -6.36 7.15
C LEU A 27 6.49 -6.48 8.45
N GLN A 28 5.94 -7.12 9.48
CA GLN A 28 6.64 -7.38 10.74
C GLN A 28 7.82 -8.35 10.58
N ASN A 29 7.74 -9.28 9.64
CA ASN A 29 8.85 -10.18 9.26
C ASN A 29 9.92 -9.49 8.40
N GLY A 30 9.84 -8.17 8.22
CA GLY A 30 10.84 -7.38 7.49
C GLY A 30 10.62 -7.35 5.97
N TYR A 31 9.51 -7.90 5.46
CA TYR A 31 9.18 -7.79 4.05
C TYR A 31 8.73 -6.37 3.70
N PHE A 32 8.95 -6.01 2.44
CA PHE A 32 8.64 -4.70 1.87
C PHE A 32 7.62 -4.86 0.74
N LEU A 33 6.54 -4.08 0.77
CA LEU A 33 5.60 -4.00 -0.33
C LEU A 33 5.78 -2.69 -1.09
N GLY A 34 6.37 -2.74 -2.27
CA GLY A 34 6.55 -1.59 -3.13
C GLY A 34 7.38 -1.97 -4.34
N TYR A 35 7.46 -1.08 -5.33
CA TYR A 35 8.44 -1.25 -6.38
C TYR A 35 9.79 -0.71 -5.91
N GLN A 36 10.89 -1.27 -6.40
CA GLN A 36 12.25 -0.80 -6.10
C GLN A 36 12.96 -0.48 -7.41
N HIS A 37 12.91 0.78 -7.82
CA HIS A 37 13.62 1.30 -8.98
C HIS A 37 14.00 2.77 -8.76
N ARG A 38 14.73 3.34 -9.71
CA ARG A 38 15.16 4.74 -9.65
C ARG A 38 13.95 5.65 -9.91
N ASP A 39 13.92 6.81 -9.27
CA ASP A 39 12.83 7.80 -9.33
C ASP A 39 11.57 7.36 -8.55
N PHE A 40 10.38 7.74 -9.02
CA PHE A 40 9.12 7.47 -8.34
C PHE A 40 8.75 5.98 -8.40
N CYS A 41 8.67 5.35 -7.24
CA CYS A 41 8.36 3.92 -7.10
C CYS A 41 6.87 3.64 -6.81
N GLY A 42 6.03 4.67 -6.74
CA GLY A 42 4.62 4.53 -6.41
C GLY A 42 4.33 4.49 -4.92
N MET A 43 3.19 3.87 -4.58
CA MET A 43 2.78 3.66 -3.19
C MET A 43 3.41 2.38 -2.63
N ALA A 44 3.86 2.46 -1.39
CA ALA A 44 4.53 1.36 -0.70
C ALA A 44 4.08 1.22 0.76
N MET A 45 4.39 0.06 1.34
CA MET A 45 4.24 -0.24 2.76
C MET A 45 5.49 -0.94 3.31
N LYS A 46 5.91 -0.55 4.51
CA LYS A 46 7.00 -1.21 5.26
C LYS A 46 6.80 -1.11 6.76
N MET A 47 7.44 -1.98 7.53
CA MET A 47 7.71 -1.69 8.93
C MET A 47 9.08 -1.00 9.04
N ASN A 48 9.18 0.05 9.85
CA ASN A 48 10.44 0.74 10.10
C ASN A 48 11.19 0.14 11.30
N GLU A 49 12.42 0.59 11.54
CA GLU A 49 13.27 0.13 12.65
C GLU A 49 12.70 0.44 14.05
N LYS A 50 11.70 1.33 14.14
CA LYS A 50 10.97 1.66 15.37
C LYS A 50 9.72 0.79 15.55
N ASN A 51 9.55 -0.26 14.76
CA ASN A 51 8.38 -1.15 14.74
C ASN A 51 7.05 -0.45 14.40
N GLN A 52 7.11 0.63 13.61
CA GLN A 52 5.92 1.35 13.13
C GLN A 52 5.63 0.97 11.67
N PHE A 53 4.35 0.89 11.32
CA PHE A 53 3.94 0.63 9.93
C PHE A 53 3.89 1.94 9.16
N LEU A 54 4.39 1.93 7.94
CA LEU A 54 4.41 3.07 7.04
C LEU A 54 3.57 2.77 5.80
N TYR A 55 2.79 3.75 5.37
CA TYR A 55 2.14 3.78 4.05
C TYR A 55 2.40 5.13 3.40
N GLY A 56 2.91 5.15 2.17
CA GLY A 56 3.22 6.41 1.49
C GLY A 56 3.91 6.24 0.15
N GLU A 57 4.24 7.37 -0.46
CA GLU A 57 5.04 7.42 -1.69
C GLU A 57 6.47 6.97 -1.42
N LEU A 58 7.01 6.14 -2.31
CA LEU A 58 8.38 5.69 -2.27
C LEU A 58 9.16 6.30 -3.44
N TYR A 59 10.37 6.77 -3.15
CA TYR A 59 11.34 7.26 -4.12
C TYR A 59 12.65 6.49 -3.99
N ASP A 60 13.32 6.30 -5.13
CA ASP A 60 14.66 5.69 -5.23
C ASP A 60 14.80 4.33 -4.50
N GLY A 61 13.69 3.60 -4.36
CA GLY A 61 13.62 2.26 -3.78
C GLY A 61 13.65 2.17 -2.25
N THR A 62 13.92 3.26 -1.52
CA THR A 62 14.05 3.23 -0.04
C THR A 62 13.36 4.37 0.69
N ASP A 63 13.13 5.49 0.02
CA ASP A 63 12.83 6.77 0.68
C ASP A 63 11.33 7.04 0.66
N PHE A 64 10.72 7.00 1.84
CA PHE A 64 9.31 7.36 2.00
C PHE A 64 9.17 8.87 2.12
N SER A 65 8.38 9.47 1.22
CA SER A 65 8.00 10.89 1.32
C SER A 65 6.78 11.02 2.23
N VAL A 66 6.96 11.67 3.39
CA VAL A 66 5.92 12.01 4.38
C VAL A 66 4.88 10.88 4.58
N PRO A 67 5.31 9.67 4.99
CA PRO A 67 4.40 8.54 5.08
C PRO A 67 3.37 8.75 6.19
N THR A 68 2.20 8.16 5.99
CA THR A 68 1.31 7.86 7.12
C THR A 68 1.98 6.82 8.00
N VAL A 69 2.07 7.12 9.30
CA VAL A 69 2.72 6.27 10.30
C VAL A 69 1.65 5.72 11.23
N PHE A 70 1.65 4.40 11.41
CA PHE A 70 0.82 3.71 12.39
C PHE A 70 1.72 3.19 13.51
N GLU A 71 1.44 3.61 14.73
CA GLU A 71 2.29 3.34 15.89
C GLU A 71 2.31 1.87 16.29
N ASP A 72 1.24 1.14 15.98
CA ASP A 72 1.11 -0.27 16.27
C ASP A 72 0.32 -1.03 15.19
N ARG A 73 0.37 -2.36 15.31
CA ARG A 73 -0.31 -3.29 14.40
C ARG A 73 -1.82 -3.08 14.36
N GLY A 74 -2.46 -2.85 15.50
CA GLY A 74 -3.90 -2.70 15.59
C GLY A 74 -4.39 -1.50 14.79
N LEU A 75 -3.69 -0.36 14.90
CA LEU A 75 -3.98 0.84 14.12
C LEU A 75 -3.81 0.61 12.61
N PHE A 76 -2.73 -0.05 12.21
CA PHE A 76 -2.48 -0.38 10.80
C PHE A 76 -3.53 -1.35 10.24
N VAL A 77 -3.83 -2.42 10.96
CA VAL A 77 -4.78 -3.45 10.54
C VAL A 77 -6.19 -2.87 10.44
N ALA A 78 -6.63 -2.11 11.46
CA ALA A 78 -7.94 -1.46 11.44
C ALA A 78 -8.06 -0.55 10.21
N TRP A 79 -7.08 0.34 10.00
CA TRP A 79 -7.05 1.22 8.84
C TRP A 79 -7.08 0.45 7.51
N LEU A 80 -6.18 -0.52 7.31
CA LEU A 80 -6.06 -1.27 6.05
C LEU A 80 -7.31 -2.12 5.77
N SER A 81 -7.94 -2.66 6.82
CA SER A 81 -9.14 -3.48 6.69
C SER A 81 -10.31 -2.72 6.05
N GLU A 82 -10.36 -1.40 6.26
CA GLU A 82 -11.39 -0.51 5.73
C GLU A 82 -11.05 0.02 4.32
N GLN A 83 -9.81 -0.15 3.86
CA GLN A 83 -9.40 0.29 2.53
C GLN A 83 -9.89 -0.65 1.43
N SER A 84 -9.96 -0.13 0.21
CA SER A 84 -10.18 -0.88 -1.01
C SER A 84 -9.15 -0.48 -2.07
N THR A 85 -9.16 -1.16 -3.22
CA THR A 85 -8.36 -0.72 -4.36
C THR A 85 -8.74 0.71 -4.77
N ALA A 86 -10.04 1.02 -4.83
CA ALA A 86 -10.54 2.35 -5.16
C ALA A 86 -10.06 3.43 -4.16
N SER A 87 -10.11 3.16 -2.84
CA SER A 87 -9.71 4.16 -1.84
C SER A 87 -8.20 4.44 -1.85
N LEU A 88 -7.37 3.45 -2.23
CA LEU A 88 -5.92 3.61 -2.35
C LEU A 88 -5.45 3.98 -3.76
N ALA A 89 -6.37 4.14 -4.73
CA ALA A 89 -6.04 4.40 -6.12
C ALA A 89 -5.69 5.87 -6.43
N ARG A 90 -5.77 6.78 -5.45
CA ARG A 90 -5.44 8.21 -5.63
C ARG A 90 -6.23 8.85 -6.78
N LEU A 91 -7.51 8.50 -6.92
CA LEU A 91 -8.32 8.89 -8.07
C LEU A 91 -8.53 10.40 -8.19
N GLU A 92 -8.42 11.13 -7.08
CA GLU A 92 -8.59 12.58 -7.00
C GLU A 92 -7.28 13.36 -7.16
N ASP A 93 -6.13 12.68 -7.28
CA ASP A 93 -4.83 13.34 -7.45
C ASP A 93 -4.59 13.76 -8.91
N ASP A 94 -3.49 14.49 -9.13
CA ASP A 94 -2.99 14.86 -10.44
C ASP A 94 -2.77 13.64 -11.35
N ASP A 95 -2.88 13.85 -12.67
CA ASP A 95 -2.84 12.80 -13.69
C ASP A 95 -1.61 11.86 -13.58
N PHE A 96 -0.47 12.38 -13.11
CA PHE A 96 0.74 11.58 -12.92
C PHE A 96 0.60 10.53 -11.80
N TYR A 97 -0.09 10.87 -10.71
CA TYR A 97 -0.24 10.02 -9.53
C TYR A 97 -1.49 9.14 -9.59
N ARG A 98 -2.53 9.59 -10.28
CA ARG A 98 -3.81 8.92 -10.40
C ARG A 98 -3.67 7.48 -10.91
N GLY A 99 -3.96 6.51 -10.04
CA GLY A 99 -3.87 5.07 -10.34
C GLY A 99 -2.45 4.56 -10.65
N ASN A 100 -1.44 5.42 -10.52
CA ASN A 100 -0.07 5.11 -10.89
C ASN A 100 0.67 4.39 -9.75
N GLN A 101 1.05 3.13 -10.00
CA GLN A 101 1.84 2.31 -9.06
C GLN A 101 1.26 2.26 -7.63
N VAL A 102 -0.06 2.27 -7.53
CA VAL A 102 -0.83 2.23 -6.27
C VAL A 102 -0.91 0.83 -5.66
N ILE A 103 -1.33 0.74 -4.40
CA ILE A 103 -1.64 -0.53 -3.74
C ILE A 103 -3.03 -0.99 -4.19
N THR A 104 -3.12 -2.22 -4.68
CA THR A 104 -4.38 -2.84 -5.12
C THR A 104 -4.59 -4.16 -4.38
N ARG A 105 -5.84 -4.66 -4.34
CA ARG A 105 -6.15 -5.98 -3.80
C ARG A 105 -5.24 -7.06 -4.40
N LYS A 106 -5.03 -7.04 -5.71
CA LYS A 106 -4.17 -7.99 -6.41
C LYS A 106 -2.74 -7.97 -5.83
N ARG A 107 -2.15 -6.78 -5.66
CA ARG A 107 -0.79 -6.65 -5.10
C ARG A 107 -0.72 -7.14 -3.65
N LEU A 108 -1.75 -6.87 -2.84
CA LEU A 108 -1.81 -7.38 -1.46
C LEU A 108 -1.88 -8.91 -1.45
N LEU A 109 -2.71 -9.51 -2.31
CA LEU A 109 -2.85 -10.96 -2.42
C LEU A 109 -1.57 -11.62 -2.93
N GLU A 110 -0.87 -11.03 -3.89
CA GLU A 110 0.44 -11.51 -4.34
C GLU A 110 1.44 -11.45 -3.17
N PHE A 111 1.53 -10.31 -2.49
CA PHE A 111 2.47 -10.09 -1.38
C PHE A 111 2.33 -11.07 -0.21
N ILE A 112 1.10 -11.46 0.15
CA ILE A 112 0.87 -12.40 1.25
C ILE A 112 1.05 -13.87 0.85
N ASN A 113 1.05 -14.18 -0.45
CA ASN A 113 1.19 -15.55 -0.96
C ASN A 113 2.60 -15.90 -1.49
N ASP A 114 3.46 -14.90 -1.73
CA ASP A 114 4.91 -15.09 -1.98
C ASP A 114 5.65 -15.62 -0.74
#